data_AF-A0A9F3QTJ2-F1
#
_entry.id   AF-A0A9F3QTJ2-F1
#
_cell.length_a   1.000
_cell.length_b   1.000
_cell.length_c   1.000
_cell.angle_alpha   90.00
_cell.angle_beta   90.00
_cell.angle_gamma   90.00
#
_symmetry.space_group_name_H-M   'P 1'
#
loop_
_entity.id
_entity.type
_entity.pdbx_description
1 polymer ?
#
loop_
_entity_poly.entity_id
_entity_poly.type
_entity_poly.pdbx_seq_one_letter_code
_entity_poly.pdbx_strand_id
1 'polypeptide(L)'
;MADRRPEKSCDQACESLKQQEYEVAVKHCTEALFSLSQYPPTHFSEACQAEIDCIKIESLLYRIASSLQLKNYGKADEDCRHVLGEGLDREGDTFRAVLGCVHLKGKLQAVSNALSNSLMGESLQNGMVTKDLTRLKNLLVETEAAVCKIPSVHHVEEVEEGCQDGWQFRPPPRGVTSSEEYTLCKRFLEQGICRYGAQCTSAHSQEELTEWQKRYASRLIRLKQQKENKQCLGSYMESLIEKWMNSLSPEKVLSEYLDGVRVEHNPELSVTVTTKKSHQMWTFALTCKPARMLYRVALLYDAHRPHFSIMAISAGDSTTQIIQEVPETCQEWVGGKMAQNGTDHSVYKISIAFSTEIFGTFRQTVVFDFGTEPVLMQRVMIDAASTEDLEYRMNARQQLLTTAKRWDSTSKTIVEFEPNETTELDKSLLIRYQIPLSADQLFTQSVLDKSLTKSNYQSRLHDLLYIEEIAQYKEVSKFNIKVQLQIVASFMLTGVSGGAKYAQNGQLFGRFKLTETLSEDTLAGRLVMTKVNAVYLLPITKEKSGLTQGTKEKVYEAVIEEKTKEYIFLRISRDCCEELNLRADCEMQVCWSKIFFRCF
;
A
#
# COMPACT_ATOMS: atom_id res chain seq x y z
N MET A 1 25.06 2.81 48.36
CA MET A 1 24.30 4.03 48.03
C MET A 1 23.89 3.89 46.57
N ALA A 2 22.68 3.37 46.34
CA ALA A 2 22.25 2.90 45.03
C ALA A 2 21.95 4.07 44.08
N ASP A 3 22.71 4.15 43.00
CA ASP A 3 22.25 4.38 41.63
C ASP A 3 21.15 5.45 41.46
N ARG A 4 21.47 6.71 41.78
CA ARG A 4 20.65 7.87 41.41
C ARG A 4 21.11 8.40 40.05
N ARG A 5 20.72 7.71 38.97
CA ARG A 5 20.96 8.21 37.62
C ARG A 5 19.96 9.34 37.31
N PRO A 6 20.41 10.50 36.82
CA PRO A 6 19.54 11.64 36.54
C PRO A 6 18.46 11.32 35.49
N GLU A 7 18.73 10.40 34.56
CA GLU A 7 17.78 9.85 33.58
C GLU A 7 16.54 9.26 34.25
N LYS A 8 16.73 8.45 35.30
CA LYS A 8 15.64 7.76 35.98
C LYS A 8 14.70 8.75 36.68
N SER A 9 15.26 9.78 37.31
CA SER A 9 14.49 10.85 37.92
C SER A 9 13.75 11.69 36.88
N CYS A 10 14.34 11.92 35.69
CA CYS A 10 13.69 12.61 34.58
C CYS A 10 12.49 11.80 34.03
N ASP A 11 12.66 10.49 33.82
CA ASP A 11 11.58 9.62 33.37
C ASP A 11 10.45 9.52 34.40
N GLN A 12 10.78 9.43 35.69
CA GLN A 12 9.80 9.47 36.77
C GLN A 12 9.03 10.79 36.83
N ALA A 13 9.69 11.92 36.51
CA ALA A 13 9.02 13.20 36.39
C ALA A 13 8.04 13.25 35.21
N CYS A 14 8.40 12.67 34.06
CA CYS A 14 7.52 12.56 32.90
C CYS A 14 6.25 11.76 33.21
N GLU A 15 6.39 10.61 33.86
CA GLU A 15 5.24 9.79 34.26
C GLU A 15 4.36 10.46 35.31
N SER A 16 4.97 11.11 36.31
CA SER A 16 4.24 11.89 37.33
C SER A 16 3.44 13.05 36.69
N LEU A 17 4.02 13.72 35.68
CA LEU A 17 3.35 14.77 34.92
C LEU A 17 2.14 14.25 34.14
N LYS A 18 2.25 13.07 33.50
CA LYS A 18 1.13 12.41 32.80
C LYS A 18 0.00 12.01 33.77
N GLN A 19 0.36 11.58 34.98
CA GLN A 19 -0.57 11.21 36.04
C GLN A 19 -1.17 12.42 36.79
N GLN A 20 -0.80 13.64 36.41
CA GLN A 20 -1.24 14.91 37.03
C GLN A 20 -0.77 15.08 38.49
N GLU A 21 0.27 14.35 38.90
CA GLU A 21 0.90 14.48 40.22
C GLU A 21 1.98 15.58 40.20
N TYR A 22 1.56 16.83 40.03
CA TYR A 22 2.46 17.94 39.72
C TYR A 22 3.52 18.24 40.81
N GLU A 23 3.19 18.10 42.10
CA GLU A 23 4.19 18.28 43.17
C GLU A 23 5.26 17.18 43.16
N VAL A 24 4.86 15.94 42.87
CA VAL A 24 5.76 14.79 42.75
C VAL A 24 6.66 14.95 41.51
N ALA A 25 6.09 15.42 40.39
CA ALA A 25 6.83 15.73 39.19
C ALA A 25 7.90 16.81 39.42
N VAL A 26 7.57 17.90 40.13
CA VAL A 26 8.54 18.96 40.49
C VAL A 26 9.67 18.41 41.36
N LYS A 27 9.35 17.51 42.31
CA LYS A 27 10.35 16.87 43.18
C LYS A 27 11.32 16.00 42.37
N HIS A 28 10.80 15.15 41.48
CA HIS A 28 11.62 14.32 40.60
C HIS A 28 12.48 15.15 39.63
N CYS A 29 11.94 16.23 39.05
CA CYS A 29 12.72 17.17 38.22
C CYS A 29 13.87 17.82 39.00
N THR A 30 13.60 18.22 40.25
CA THR A 30 14.60 18.87 41.11
C THR A 30 15.70 17.90 41.52
N GLU A 31 15.36 16.64 41.79
CA GLU A 31 16.35 15.58 42.05
C GLU A 31 17.21 15.26 40.81
N ALA A 32 16.61 15.23 39.60
CA ALA A 32 17.34 15.05 38.35
C ALA A 32 18.35 16.19 38.13
N LEU A 33 17.90 17.44 38.24
CA LEU A 33 18.75 18.63 38.05
C LEU A 33 19.84 18.76 39.13
N PHE A 34 19.55 18.40 40.38
CA PHE A 34 20.54 18.35 41.44
C PHE A 34 21.60 17.28 41.19
N SER A 35 21.20 16.09 40.74
CA SER A 35 22.12 15.01 40.40
C SER A 35 23.03 15.42 39.23
N LEU A 36 22.49 16.12 38.21
CA LEU A 36 23.26 16.66 37.10
C LEU A 36 24.28 17.72 37.53
N SER A 37 23.97 18.53 38.55
CA SER A 37 24.88 19.58 39.06
C SER A 37 26.13 19.03 39.79
N GLN A 38 26.16 17.74 40.12
CA GLN A 38 27.29 17.09 40.78
C GLN A 38 28.36 16.58 39.81
N TYR A 39 28.12 16.65 38.50
CA TYR A 39 29.09 16.23 37.48
C TYR A 39 29.98 17.42 37.06
N PRO A 40 31.32 17.34 37.21
CA PRO A 40 32.22 18.42 36.79
C PRO A 40 32.32 18.52 35.26
N PRO A 41 32.41 19.72 34.67
CA PRO A 41 32.39 19.94 33.21
C PRO A 41 33.70 19.54 32.49
N THR A 42 34.63 18.85 33.14
CA THR A 42 35.94 18.49 32.57
C THR A 42 36.09 16.97 32.43
N HIS A 43 36.22 16.52 31.17
CA HIS A 43 36.47 15.14 30.70
C HIS A 43 35.26 14.26 30.30
N PHE A 44 34.24 14.82 29.65
CA PHE A 44 33.24 14.00 28.93
C PHE A 44 33.43 14.06 27.41
N SER A 45 33.18 12.94 26.73
CA SER A 45 33.07 12.88 25.27
C SER A 45 31.88 13.72 24.79
N GLU A 46 31.93 14.30 23.59
CA GLU A 46 30.84 15.11 23.00
C GLU A 46 29.47 14.40 23.04
N ALA A 47 29.45 13.08 22.86
CA ALA A 47 28.22 12.29 22.94
C ALA A 47 27.61 12.24 24.35
N CYS A 48 28.46 12.23 25.38
CA CYS A 48 28.02 12.20 26.78
C CYS A 48 27.52 13.57 27.25
N GLN A 49 28.08 14.66 26.71
CA GLN A 49 27.61 16.02 26.99
C GLN A 49 26.21 16.26 26.39
N ALA A 50 25.95 15.77 25.17
CA ALA A 50 24.63 15.91 24.53
C ALA A 50 23.51 15.18 25.30
N GLU A 51 23.82 14.02 25.90
CA GLU A 51 22.87 13.27 26.72
C GLU A 51 22.55 13.99 28.04
N ILE A 52 23.57 14.55 28.70
CA ILE A 52 23.43 15.40 29.90
C ILE A 52 22.57 16.63 29.60
N ASP A 53 22.83 17.32 28.49
CA ASP A 53 22.08 18.50 28.06
C ASP A 53 20.62 18.15 27.74
N CYS A 54 20.38 16.98 27.13
CA CYS A 54 19.04 16.46 26.85
C CYS A 54 18.22 16.23 28.14
N ILE A 55 18.78 15.50 29.11
CA ILE A 55 18.11 15.20 30.39
C ILE A 55 17.81 16.49 31.16
N LYS A 56 18.74 17.45 31.10
CA LYS A 56 18.59 18.76 31.76
C LYS A 56 17.44 19.56 31.16
N ILE A 57 17.37 19.66 29.82
CA ILE A 57 16.30 20.35 29.11
C ILE A 57 14.95 19.66 29.34
N GLU A 58 14.89 18.33 29.25
CA GLU A 58 13.66 17.55 29.54
C GLU A 58 13.15 17.82 30.97
N SER A 59 14.04 17.75 31.97
CA SER A 59 13.70 17.98 33.37
C SER A 59 13.18 19.40 33.61
N LEU A 60 13.75 20.41 32.94
CA LEU A 60 13.27 21.79 33.03
C LEU A 60 11.90 21.96 32.36
N LEU A 61 11.67 21.34 31.20
CA LEU A 61 10.37 21.39 30.52
C LEU A 61 9.25 20.77 31.36
N TYR A 62 9.49 19.63 32.00
CA TYR A 62 8.52 19.00 32.89
C TYR A 62 8.27 19.82 34.16
N ARG A 63 9.31 20.46 34.71
CA ARG A 63 9.19 21.35 35.86
C ARG A 63 8.42 22.62 35.53
N ILE A 64 8.62 23.21 34.35
CA ILE A 64 7.84 24.34 33.84
C ILE A 64 6.36 23.94 33.73
N ALA A 65 6.07 22.83 33.04
CA ALA A 65 4.70 22.34 32.87
C ALA A 65 3.99 22.12 34.22
N SER A 66 4.67 21.46 35.17
CA SER A 66 4.13 21.20 36.51
C SER A 66 3.94 22.48 37.33
N SER A 67 4.90 23.42 37.27
CA SER A 67 4.82 24.70 37.97
C SER A 67 3.69 25.59 37.46
N LEU A 68 3.40 25.52 36.15
CA LEU A 68 2.26 26.20 35.54
C LEU A 68 0.92 25.64 36.03
N GLN A 69 0.81 24.31 36.20
CA GLN A 69 -0.39 23.68 36.75
C GLN A 69 -0.57 23.98 38.25
N LEU A 70 0.53 24.12 38.99
CA LEU A 70 0.55 24.56 40.39
C LEU A 70 0.38 26.09 40.58
N LYS A 71 0.16 26.85 39.50
CA LYS A 71 0.06 28.31 39.50
C LYS A 71 1.30 29.05 40.04
N ASN A 72 2.46 28.39 40.05
CA ASN A 72 3.74 28.97 40.42
C ASN A 72 4.45 29.57 39.20
N TYR A 73 3.87 30.65 38.68
CA TYR A 73 4.31 31.28 37.44
C TYR A 73 5.73 31.89 37.51
N GLY A 74 6.14 32.39 38.69
CA GLY A 74 7.48 32.95 38.87
C GLY A 74 8.58 31.91 38.71
N LYS A 75 8.38 30.70 39.26
CA LYS A 75 9.32 29.59 39.09
C LYS A 75 9.31 29.05 37.66
N ALA A 76 8.13 28.96 37.05
CA ALA A 76 8.00 28.54 35.65
C ALA A 76 8.74 29.50 34.69
N ASP A 77 8.67 30.81 34.94
CA ASP A 77 9.39 31.80 34.14
C ASP A 77 10.91 31.72 34.32
N GLU A 78 11.39 31.60 35.57
CA GLU A 78 12.82 31.44 35.85
C GLU A 78 13.39 30.22 35.14
N ASP A 79 12.70 29.07 35.25
CA ASP A 79 13.10 27.84 34.56
C ASP A 79 13.01 28.00 33.03
N CYS A 80 12.02 28.73 32.52
CA CYS A 80 11.91 29.05 31.09
C CYS A 80 13.09 29.89 30.58
N ARG A 81 13.55 30.87 31.38
CA ARG A 81 14.75 31.65 31.06
C ARG A 81 16.02 30.80 31.07
N HIS A 82 16.11 29.80 31.94
CA HIS A 82 17.22 28.84 31.90
C HIS A 82 17.19 27.98 30.63
N VAL A 83 16.03 27.47 30.23
CA VAL A 83 15.86 26.69 28.99
C VAL A 83 16.21 27.52 27.75
N LEU A 84 15.73 28.76 27.69
CA LEU A 84 15.96 29.65 26.55
C LEU A 84 17.35 30.28 26.54
N GLY A 85 17.97 30.48 27.70
CA GLY A 85 19.31 31.05 27.85
C GLY A 85 20.41 30.04 27.55
N GLU A 86 20.30 28.80 28.04
CA GLU A 86 21.28 27.74 27.74
C GLU A 86 21.26 27.30 26.27
N GLY A 87 20.14 27.49 25.56
CA GLY A 87 19.99 27.16 24.14
C GLY A 87 20.43 28.24 23.14
N LEU A 88 20.94 29.39 23.58
CA LEU A 88 21.32 30.51 22.70
C LEU A 88 22.82 30.86 22.71
N ASP A 89 23.59 30.42 23.71
CA ASP A 89 25.03 30.72 23.81
C ASP A 89 25.94 29.63 23.19
N ARG A 90 25.42 28.44 22.91
CA ARG A 90 26.00 27.46 21.99
C ARG A 90 24.98 27.20 20.90
N GLU A 91 25.35 27.54 19.66
CA GLU A 91 24.68 27.21 18.39
C GLU A 91 23.29 26.60 18.56
N GLY A 92 22.23 27.39 18.30
CA GLY A 92 20.81 27.13 18.59
C GLY A 92 20.19 25.83 18.01
N ASP A 93 21.00 24.91 17.53
CA ASP A 93 20.69 23.57 17.08
C ASP A 93 20.50 22.56 18.23
N THR A 94 21.18 22.73 19.37
CA THR A 94 21.09 21.73 20.48
C THR A 94 19.69 21.69 21.10
N PHE A 95 19.09 22.85 21.39
CA PHE A 95 17.75 22.94 21.96
C PHE A 95 16.67 22.43 20.97
N ARG A 96 16.76 22.79 19.68
CA ARG A 96 15.82 22.30 18.65
C ARG A 96 15.96 20.79 18.43
N ALA A 97 17.18 20.26 18.42
CA ALA A 97 17.45 18.82 18.29
C ALA A 97 16.86 18.03 19.47
N VAL A 98 17.04 18.53 20.69
CA VAL A 98 16.44 17.93 21.89
C VAL A 98 14.91 17.98 21.83
N LEU A 99 14.31 19.13 21.48
CA LEU A 99 12.85 19.22 21.32
C LEU A 99 12.32 18.23 20.27
N GLY A 100 13.01 18.05 19.15
CA GLY A 100 12.67 17.05 18.14
C GLY A 100 12.73 15.61 18.68
N CYS A 101 13.77 15.27 19.44
CA CYS A 101 13.92 13.96 20.08
C CYS A 101 12.80 13.69 21.11
N VAL A 102 12.48 14.68 21.95
CA VAL A 102 11.41 14.59 22.97
C VAL A 102 10.03 14.46 22.33
N HIS A 103 9.81 15.15 21.20
CA HIS A 103 8.57 15.05 20.42
C HIS A 103 8.41 13.65 19.80
N LEU A 104 9.45 13.10 19.17
CA LEU A 104 9.43 11.74 18.60
C LEU A 104 9.16 10.66 19.66
N LYS A 105 9.62 10.87 20.91
CA LYS A 105 9.32 9.98 22.04
C LYS A 105 7.91 10.16 22.61
N GLY A 106 7.09 11.06 22.04
CA GLY A 106 5.73 11.35 22.51
C GLY A 106 5.66 12.05 23.86
N LYS A 107 6.79 12.55 24.38
CA LYS A 107 6.87 13.11 25.74
C LYS A 107 6.61 14.62 25.81
N LEU A 108 6.47 15.28 24.66
CA LEU A 108 6.33 16.75 24.57
C LEU A 108 4.87 17.24 24.70
N GLN A 109 3.90 16.37 24.41
CA GLN A 109 2.48 16.73 24.33
C GLN A 109 1.91 17.22 25.68
N ALA A 110 2.32 16.61 26.80
CA ALA A 110 1.91 17.04 28.14
C ALA A 110 2.41 18.47 28.47
N VAL A 111 3.61 18.81 28.02
CA VAL A 111 4.21 20.14 28.21
C VAL A 111 3.51 21.19 27.33
N SER A 112 3.25 20.86 26.06
CA SER A 112 2.54 21.72 25.11
C SER A 112 1.10 22.01 25.56
N ASN A 113 0.41 21.00 26.07
CA ASN A 113 -0.94 21.14 26.65
C ASN A 113 -0.94 22.00 27.92
N ALA A 114 0.01 21.78 28.84
CA ALA A 114 0.12 22.58 30.06
C ALA A 114 0.37 24.06 29.74
N LEU A 115 1.28 24.35 28.81
CA LEU A 115 1.54 25.71 28.33
C LEU A 115 0.31 26.32 27.66
N SER A 116 -0.36 25.58 26.77
CA SER A 116 -1.54 26.07 26.06
C SER A 116 -2.71 26.36 27.01
N ASN A 117 -2.96 25.49 28.00
CA ASN A 117 -4.01 25.69 28.99
C ASN A 117 -3.72 26.91 29.89
N SER A 118 -2.48 27.05 30.36
CA SER A 118 -2.09 28.18 31.20
C SER A 118 -2.07 29.53 30.46
N LEU A 119 -1.92 29.50 29.12
CA LEU A 119 -1.92 30.68 28.26
C LEU A 119 -3.31 31.06 27.70
N MET A 120 -4.30 30.18 27.79
CA MET A 120 -5.68 30.41 27.32
C MET A 120 -6.67 30.74 28.47
N GLY A 121 -6.31 30.50 29.73
CA GLY A 121 -7.15 30.74 30.91
C GLY A 121 -7.07 32.17 31.48
N GLU A 122 -7.80 32.41 32.59
CA GLU A 122 -7.92 33.68 33.35
C GLU A 122 -6.58 34.35 33.75
N SER A 123 -5.45 33.67 33.58
CA SER A 123 -4.09 34.19 33.78
C SER A 123 -3.71 35.38 32.89
N LEU A 124 -4.40 35.58 31.77
CA LEU A 124 -4.22 36.76 30.91
C LEU A 124 -4.65 38.07 31.59
N GLN A 125 -5.55 38.03 32.58
CA GLN A 125 -6.02 39.23 33.30
C GLN A 125 -5.06 39.72 34.39
N ASN A 126 -4.13 38.89 34.87
CA ASN A 126 -3.20 39.26 35.95
C ASN A 126 -1.82 39.72 35.46
N GLY A 127 -1.59 39.86 34.14
CA GLY A 127 -0.34 40.40 33.58
C GLY A 127 0.94 39.60 33.90
N MET A 128 0.80 38.36 34.39
CA MET A 128 1.92 37.52 34.86
C MET A 128 2.46 36.54 33.81
N VAL A 129 1.90 36.51 32.59
CA VAL A 129 2.44 35.69 31.50
C VAL A 129 3.65 36.41 30.89
N THR A 130 4.82 35.78 30.99
CA THR A 130 6.07 36.37 30.51
C THR A 130 6.29 36.13 29.01
N LYS A 131 7.08 37.03 28.41
CA LYS A 131 7.50 36.95 27.01
C LYS A 131 8.21 35.62 26.70
N ASP A 132 8.91 35.07 27.69
CA ASP A 132 9.70 33.85 27.57
C ASP A 132 8.81 32.60 27.49
N LEU A 133 7.75 32.49 28.31
CA LEU A 133 6.79 31.38 28.19
C LEU A 133 6.05 31.38 26.86
N THR A 134 5.73 32.58 26.34
CA THR A 134 5.12 32.72 25.00
C THR A 134 6.10 32.30 23.90
N ARG A 135 7.37 32.67 24.03
CA ARG A 135 8.43 32.27 23.09
C ARG A 135 8.66 30.76 23.11
N LEU A 136 8.67 30.14 24.28
CA LEU A 136 8.78 28.68 24.43
C LEU A 136 7.61 27.96 23.77
N LYS A 137 6.36 28.43 23.98
CA LYS A 137 5.19 27.87 23.30
C LYS A 137 5.33 27.92 21.78
N ASN A 138 5.75 29.06 21.23
CA ASN A 138 5.91 29.20 19.77
C ASN A 138 6.99 28.23 19.23
N LEU A 139 8.09 28.04 19.96
CA LEU A 139 9.15 27.09 19.57
C LEU A 139 8.66 25.63 19.62
N LEU A 140 7.82 25.27 20.59
CA LEU A 140 7.20 23.95 20.66
C LEU A 140 6.25 23.72 19.48
N VAL A 141 5.40 24.71 19.17
CA VAL A 141 4.48 24.66 18.02
C VAL A 141 5.24 24.58 16.69
N GLU A 142 6.32 25.35 16.53
CA GLU A 142 7.21 25.28 15.36
C GLU A 142 7.84 23.89 15.22
N THR A 143 8.26 23.28 16.33
CA THR A 143 8.87 21.94 16.32
C THR A 143 7.84 20.86 15.98
N GLU A 144 6.64 20.93 16.57
CA GLU A 144 5.50 20.05 16.24
C GLU A 144 5.11 20.18 14.76
N ALA A 145 5.10 21.41 14.22
CA ALA A 145 4.81 21.68 12.81
C ALA A 145 5.93 21.24 11.86
N ALA A 146 7.20 21.36 12.26
CA ALA A 146 8.35 20.93 11.47
C ALA A 146 8.43 19.40 11.36
N VAL A 147 8.11 18.68 12.43
CA VAL A 147 8.04 17.20 12.40
C VAL A 147 6.80 16.71 11.64
N CYS A 148 5.70 17.47 11.65
CA CYS A 148 4.53 17.21 10.78
C CYS A 148 4.77 17.54 9.29
N LYS A 149 5.84 18.26 8.94
CA LYS A 149 6.23 18.58 7.55
C LYS A 149 7.14 17.52 6.91
N ILE A 150 6.99 16.25 7.29
CA ILE A 150 7.42 15.13 6.45
C ILE A 150 6.19 14.55 5.74
N PRO A 151 5.77 15.07 4.57
CA PRO A 151 4.89 14.34 3.68
C PRO A 151 5.67 13.33 2.85
N SER A 152 5.01 12.19 2.65
CA SER A 152 5.17 11.28 1.53
C SER A 152 5.49 11.99 0.20
N VAL A 153 6.57 11.54 -0.44
CA VAL A 153 6.74 11.34 -1.90
C VAL A 153 6.31 12.49 -2.86
N HIS A 154 7.36 13.16 -3.37
CA HIS A 154 7.51 13.94 -4.62
C HIS A 154 7.13 15.44 -4.66
N HIS A 155 8.15 16.29 -4.45
CA HIS A 155 8.78 17.04 -5.55
C HIS A 155 10.21 17.42 -5.15
N VAL A 156 11.18 17.04 -5.99
CA VAL A 156 12.58 17.47 -5.87
C VAL A 156 12.65 18.92 -6.34
N GLU A 157 12.49 19.86 -5.42
CA GLU A 157 13.24 21.10 -5.48
C GLU A 157 14.26 21.02 -4.35
N GLU A 158 15.53 20.84 -4.73
CA GLU A 158 16.66 20.90 -3.82
C GLU A 158 16.72 22.32 -3.23
N VAL A 159 16.00 22.54 -2.13
CA VAL A 159 16.37 23.59 -1.18
C VAL A 159 17.60 23.06 -0.45
N GLU A 160 18.77 23.55 -0.86
CA GLU A 160 20.03 23.38 -0.13
C GLU A 160 19.92 24.07 1.23
N GLU A 161 19.41 23.36 2.24
CA GLU A 161 19.60 23.73 3.63
C GLU A 161 20.42 22.64 4.34
N GLY A 162 21.62 23.02 4.77
CA GLY A 162 22.36 22.36 5.85
C GLY A 162 23.32 21.24 5.45
N CYS A 163 24.49 21.59 4.93
CA CYS A 163 25.74 20.93 5.34
C CYS A 163 26.74 22.05 5.59
N GLN A 164 27.25 22.15 6.81
CA GLN A 164 28.26 23.12 7.22
C GLN A 164 29.60 22.82 6.53
N ASP A 165 29.70 23.18 5.25
CA ASP A 165 30.93 23.53 4.54
C ASP A 165 30.48 24.26 3.27
N GLY A 166 30.65 25.59 3.22
CA GLY A 166 30.12 26.42 2.13
C GLY A 166 30.77 26.03 0.81
N TRP A 167 30.01 25.39 -0.08
CA TRP A 167 30.54 24.99 -1.37
C TRP A 167 31.04 26.21 -2.16
N GLN A 168 32.26 26.13 -2.66
CA GLN A 168 32.98 27.30 -3.18
C GLN A 168 32.81 27.47 -4.69
N PHE A 169 32.40 26.40 -5.39
CA PHE A 169 32.25 26.41 -6.84
C PHE A 169 30.77 26.36 -7.26
N ARG A 170 30.52 26.61 -8.53
CA ARG A 170 29.16 26.57 -9.10
C ARG A 170 28.57 25.15 -9.00
N PRO A 171 27.25 24.99 -8.96
CA PRO A 171 26.62 23.68 -8.87
C PRO A 171 26.92 22.81 -10.11
N PRO A 172 27.04 21.48 -9.94
CA PRO A 172 27.26 20.57 -11.06
C PRO A 172 26.07 20.55 -12.04
N PRO A 173 26.30 20.23 -13.32
CA PRO A 173 25.26 20.08 -14.32
C PRO A 173 24.19 19.06 -13.92
N ARG A 174 22.93 19.39 -14.18
CA ARG A 174 21.79 18.51 -13.93
C ARG A 174 21.77 17.37 -14.96
N GLY A 175 21.38 16.16 -14.52
CA GLY A 175 21.19 15.00 -15.41
C GLY A 175 22.42 14.09 -15.56
N VAL A 176 23.52 14.38 -14.86
CA VAL A 176 24.69 13.49 -14.80
C VAL A 176 24.39 12.30 -13.88
N THR A 177 24.56 11.08 -14.40
CA THR A 177 24.17 9.86 -13.69
C THR A 177 25.33 9.14 -13.02
N SER A 178 26.58 9.52 -13.29
CA SER A 178 27.78 8.95 -12.69
C SER A 178 28.84 10.01 -12.36
N SER A 179 29.71 9.75 -11.38
CA SER A 179 30.81 10.66 -11.01
C SER A 179 31.91 10.78 -12.08
N GLU A 180 32.00 9.80 -12.98
CA GLU A 180 33.01 9.70 -14.04
C GLU A 180 32.66 10.54 -15.28
N GLU A 181 31.40 10.94 -15.42
CA GLU A 181 30.92 11.82 -16.50
C GLU A 181 31.36 13.29 -16.34
N TYR A 182 31.80 13.70 -15.14
CA TYR A 182 32.32 15.05 -14.93
C TYR A 182 33.73 15.19 -15.52
N THR A 183 33.91 16.19 -16.40
CA THR A 183 35.15 16.41 -17.15
C THR A 183 35.59 17.87 -17.10
N LEU A 184 36.88 18.11 -17.30
CA LEU A 184 37.44 19.47 -17.35
C LEU A 184 37.18 20.18 -18.69
N CYS A 185 36.91 21.48 -18.61
CA CYS A 185 36.69 22.35 -19.75
C CYS A 185 38.04 22.73 -20.38
N LYS A 186 38.41 22.05 -21.47
CA LYS A 186 39.68 22.28 -22.19
C LYS A 186 39.90 23.74 -22.59
N ARG A 187 38.86 24.43 -23.09
CA ARG A 187 38.97 25.85 -23.50
C ARG A 187 39.25 26.78 -22.34
N PHE A 188 38.65 26.53 -21.17
CA PHE A 188 38.90 27.36 -20.00
C PHE A 188 40.32 27.16 -19.48
N LEU A 189 40.81 25.92 -19.47
CA LEU A 189 42.19 25.62 -19.06
C LEU A 189 43.22 26.22 -20.01
N GLU A 190 42.97 26.21 -21.31
CA GLU A 190 43.91 26.70 -22.33
C GLU A 190 43.89 28.23 -22.50
N GLN A 191 42.72 28.87 -22.35
CA GLN A 191 42.51 30.28 -22.71
C GLN A 191 42.09 31.17 -21.52
N GLY A 192 41.83 30.58 -20.35
CA GLY A 192 41.30 31.28 -19.16
C GLY A 192 39.86 31.77 -19.32
N ILE A 193 39.21 31.52 -20.47
CA ILE A 193 37.88 32.05 -20.81
C ILE A 193 37.04 30.95 -21.47
N CYS A 194 35.83 30.74 -20.95
CA CYS A 194 34.83 29.84 -21.54
C CYS A 194 33.61 30.64 -22.03
N ARG A 195 33.24 30.45 -23.30
CA ARG A 195 32.06 31.11 -23.90
C ARG A 195 30.73 30.74 -23.23
N TYR A 196 30.68 29.61 -22.54
CA TYR A 196 29.48 29.11 -21.86
C TYR A 196 29.40 29.54 -20.39
N GLY A 197 30.46 30.15 -19.83
CA GLY A 197 30.46 30.69 -18.47
C GLY A 197 29.89 29.73 -17.43
N ALA A 198 28.95 30.21 -16.61
CA ALA A 198 28.27 29.44 -15.58
C ALA A 198 27.46 28.25 -16.11
N GLN A 199 27.07 28.25 -17.39
CA GLN A 199 26.29 27.19 -18.04
C GLN A 199 27.17 26.09 -18.67
N CYS A 200 28.49 26.16 -18.52
CA CYS A 200 29.38 25.13 -19.07
C CYS A 200 29.14 23.78 -18.38
N THR A 201 28.98 22.70 -19.15
CA THR A 201 28.78 21.36 -18.60
C THR A 201 30.08 20.69 -18.12
N SER A 202 31.23 21.33 -18.35
CA SER A 202 32.56 20.86 -17.90
C SER A 202 33.12 21.80 -16.83
N ALA A 203 33.88 21.27 -15.88
CA ALA A 203 34.50 22.02 -14.78
C ALA A 203 35.65 22.91 -15.30
N HIS A 204 35.74 24.15 -14.82
CA HIS A 204 36.73 25.15 -15.21
C HIS A 204 38.04 25.04 -14.40
N SER A 205 38.06 24.30 -13.30
CA SER A 205 39.28 23.97 -12.58
C SER A 205 39.26 22.54 -12.01
N GLN A 206 40.43 22.06 -11.56
CA GLN A 206 40.54 20.74 -10.95
C GLN A 206 39.81 20.70 -9.60
N GLU A 207 39.85 21.80 -8.86
CA GLU A 207 39.17 21.98 -7.57
C GLU A 207 37.65 21.93 -7.75
N GLU A 208 37.13 22.60 -8.78
CA GLU A 208 35.70 22.57 -9.13
C GLU A 208 35.24 21.15 -9.47
N LEU A 209 36.03 20.40 -10.27
CA LEU A 209 35.72 19.03 -10.62
C LEU A 209 35.67 18.13 -9.37
N THR A 210 36.64 18.27 -8.48
CA THR A 210 36.67 17.49 -7.23
C THR A 210 35.49 17.84 -6.31
N GLU A 211 35.07 19.10 -6.27
CA GLU A 211 33.90 19.51 -5.50
C GLU A 211 32.62 18.90 -6.07
N TRP A 212 32.44 18.91 -7.39
CA TRP A 212 31.28 18.27 -8.04
C TRP A 212 31.20 16.78 -7.73
N GLN A 213 32.33 16.07 -7.79
CA GLN A 213 32.41 14.65 -7.43
C GLN A 213 32.10 14.42 -5.94
N LYS A 214 32.61 15.28 -5.04
CA LYS A 214 32.30 15.24 -3.61
C LYS A 214 30.81 15.48 -3.34
N ARG A 215 30.19 16.45 -4.01
CA ARG A 215 28.74 16.70 -3.92
C ARG A 215 27.92 15.49 -4.38
N TYR A 216 28.32 14.85 -5.48
CA TYR A 216 27.67 13.64 -5.99
C TYR A 216 27.79 12.46 -5.00
N ALA A 217 28.97 12.22 -4.44
CA ALA A 217 29.17 11.19 -3.43
C ALA A 217 28.31 11.44 -2.17
N SER A 218 28.28 12.68 -1.66
CA SER A 218 27.43 13.07 -0.53
C SER A 218 25.94 12.86 -0.82
N ARG A 219 25.49 13.16 -2.05
CA ARG A 219 24.11 12.89 -2.50
C ARG A 219 23.80 11.39 -2.48
N LEU A 220 24.70 10.53 -2.99
CA LEU A 220 24.50 9.08 -2.96
C LEU A 220 24.47 8.51 -1.54
N ILE A 221 25.35 8.99 -0.65
CA ILE A 221 25.36 8.58 0.76
C ILE A 221 24.04 8.97 1.43
N ARG A 222 23.55 10.20 1.22
CA ARG A 222 22.24 10.65 1.73
C ARG A 222 21.08 9.84 1.18
N LEU A 223 21.08 9.51 -0.11
CA LEU A 223 20.05 8.65 -0.72
C LEU A 223 20.06 7.24 -0.15
N LYS A 224 21.26 6.67 0.07
CA LYS A 224 21.42 5.36 0.70
C LYS A 224 20.95 5.37 2.16
N GLN A 225 21.36 6.38 2.94
CA GLN A 225 20.91 6.57 4.32
C GLN A 225 19.40 6.81 4.42
N GLN A 226 18.79 7.55 3.49
CA GLN A 226 17.33 7.71 3.44
C GLN A 226 16.61 6.40 3.10
N LYS A 227 17.20 5.54 2.26
CA LYS A 227 16.65 4.23 1.93
C LYS A 227 16.77 3.26 3.11
N GLU A 228 17.90 3.26 3.79
CA GLU A 228 18.18 2.43 4.98
C GLU A 228 17.34 2.90 6.20
N ASN A 229 17.19 4.20 6.41
CA ASN A 229 16.32 4.75 7.45
C ASN A 229 14.83 4.49 7.19
N LYS A 230 14.38 4.42 5.93
CA LYS A 230 13.00 4.02 5.59
C LYS A 230 12.74 2.53 5.80
N GLN A 231 13.74 1.67 5.56
CA GLN A 231 13.62 0.23 5.81
C GLN A 231 13.58 -0.14 7.30
N CYS A 232 14.09 0.72 8.19
CA CYS A 232 14.03 0.52 9.64
C CYS A 232 12.72 1.05 10.27
N LEU A 233 11.94 1.85 9.54
CA LEU A 233 10.81 2.64 10.06
C LEU A 233 9.47 2.41 9.33
N GLY A 234 9.32 1.33 8.57
CA GLY A 234 8.04 0.99 7.93
C GLY A 234 7.12 0.26 8.90
N SER A 235 5.85 0.66 8.97
CA SER A 235 4.81 -0.15 9.62
C SER A 235 4.73 -1.54 8.97
N TYR A 236 4.30 -2.56 9.71
CA TYR A 236 4.14 -3.93 9.18
C TYR A 236 3.32 -3.93 7.87
N MET A 237 2.29 -3.08 7.81
CA MET A 237 1.43 -2.91 6.64
C MET A 237 2.18 -2.34 5.44
N GLU A 238 3.00 -1.30 5.62
CA GLU A 238 3.81 -0.72 4.54
C GLU A 238 4.84 -1.72 4.01
N SER A 239 5.49 -2.48 4.91
CA SER A 239 6.43 -3.53 4.50
C SER A 239 5.73 -4.65 3.72
N LEU A 240 4.54 -5.07 4.17
CA LEU A 240 3.75 -6.08 3.50
C LEU A 240 3.25 -5.60 2.13
N ILE A 241 2.80 -4.34 2.02
CA ILE A 241 2.43 -3.70 0.75
C ILE A 241 3.63 -3.62 -0.18
N GLU A 242 4.77 -3.12 0.29
CA GLU A 242 5.98 -2.98 -0.52
C GLU A 242 6.44 -4.36 -1.03
N LYS A 243 6.46 -5.37 -0.16
CA LYS A 243 6.81 -6.74 -0.53
C LYS A 243 5.82 -7.32 -1.54
N TRP A 244 4.52 -7.10 -1.36
CA TRP A 244 3.49 -7.56 -2.28
C TRP A 244 3.58 -6.84 -3.64
N MET A 245 3.80 -5.53 -3.66
CA MET A 245 3.93 -4.72 -4.87
C MET A 245 5.19 -5.04 -5.69
N ASN A 246 6.30 -5.35 -5.00
CA ASN A 246 7.59 -5.63 -5.62
C ASN A 246 7.84 -7.12 -5.89
N SER A 247 6.99 -8.03 -5.40
CA SER A 247 7.11 -9.46 -5.66
C SER A 247 6.70 -9.82 -7.09
N LEU A 248 7.49 -10.68 -7.73
CA LEU A 248 7.13 -11.31 -9.01
C LEU A 248 6.03 -12.38 -8.87
N SER A 249 5.74 -12.80 -7.63
CA SER A 249 4.66 -13.74 -7.29
C SER A 249 3.86 -13.20 -6.10
N PRO A 250 2.98 -12.19 -6.30
CA PRO A 250 2.23 -11.53 -5.24
C PRO A 250 1.33 -12.47 -4.44
N GLU A 251 0.82 -13.53 -5.07
CA GLU A 251 0.03 -14.61 -4.45
C GLU A 251 0.81 -15.43 -3.42
N LYS A 252 2.15 -15.42 -3.49
CA LYS A 252 3.02 -16.01 -2.47
C LYS A 252 3.27 -15.08 -1.28
N VAL A 253 2.86 -13.81 -1.38
CA VAL A 253 2.94 -12.83 -0.29
C VAL A 253 1.57 -12.67 0.39
N LEU A 254 0.51 -12.47 -0.39
CA LEU A 254 -0.88 -12.37 0.08
C LEU A 254 -1.77 -13.37 -0.67
N SER A 255 -2.57 -14.15 0.05
CA SER A 255 -3.49 -15.13 -0.55
C SER A 255 -4.87 -15.10 0.10
N GLU A 256 -5.93 -15.29 -0.67
CA GLU A 256 -7.30 -15.43 -0.16
C GLU A 256 -7.55 -16.81 0.47
N TYR A 257 -6.66 -17.77 0.21
CA TYR A 257 -6.73 -19.14 0.72
C TYR A 257 -5.39 -19.58 1.31
N LEU A 258 -5.42 -20.18 2.50
CA LEU A 258 -4.27 -20.88 3.07
C LEU A 258 -4.62 -22.34 3.33
N ASP A 259 -3.72 -23.24 2.94
CA ASP A 259 -3.89 -24.65 3.24
C ASP A 259 -4.00 -24.87 4.75
N GLY A 260 -4.95 -25.69 5.18
CA GLY A 260 -5.26 -25.94 6.59
C GLY A 260 -5.95 -24.81 7.34
N VAL A 261 -6.40 -23.73 6.67
CA VAL A 261 -7.18 -22.65 7.30
C VAL A 261 -8.52 -22.48 6.60
N ARG A 262 -9.61 -22.71 7.34
CA ARG A 262 -10.99 -22.47 6.87
C ARG A 262 -11.50 -21.14 7.40
N VAL A 263 -11.98 -20.30 6.50
CA VAL A 263 -12.53 -18.97 6.82
C VAL A 263 -14.03 -18.99 6.65
N GLU A 264 -14.76 -18.59 7.69
CA GLU A 264 -16.17 -18.24 7.61
C GLU A 264 -16.34 -16.77 7.97
N HIS A 265 -17.30 -16.10 7.36
CA HIS A 265 -17.59 -14.70 7.66
C HIS A 265 -19.09 -14.44 7.67
N ASN A 266 -19.54 -13.51 8.51
CA ASN A 266 -20.90 -13.01 8.55
C ASN A 266 -20.88 -11.50 8.85
N PRO A 267 -21.53 -10.63 8.05
CA PRO A 267 -22.31 -10.91 6.84
C PRO A 267 -21.44 -11.25 5.62
N GLU A 268 -22.01 -11.21 4.42
CA GLU A 268 -21.26 -11.29 3.16
C GLU A 268 -20.18 -10.20 3.10
N LEU A 269 -19.07 -10.48 2.40
CA LEU A 269 -17.93 -9.57 2.29
C LEU A 269 -18.27 -8.26 1.56
N SER A 270 -19.29 -8.28 0.71
CA SER A 270 -19.84 -7.10 0.02
C SER A 270 -21.22 -6.80 0.57
N VAL A 271 -21.41 -5.57 1.07
CA VAL A 271 -22.67 -5.12 1.70
C VAL A 271 -23.10 -3.79 1.08
N THR A 272 -24.40 -3.62 0.82
CA THR A 272 -24.97 -2.35 0.36
C THR A 272 -25.88 -1.77 1.44
N VAL A 273 -25.71 -0.48 1.75
CA VAL A 273 -26.50 0.26 2.74
C VAL A 273 -27.11 1.50 2.11
N THR A 274 -28.36 1.80 2.46
CA THR A 274 -29.14 2.89 1.85
C THR A 274 -29.07 4.21 2.62
N THR A 275 -28.44 4.21 3.81
CA THR A 275 -28.39 5.36 4.71
C THR A 275 -26.99 5.94 4.81
N LYS A 276 -26.89 7.28 4.87
CA LYS A 276 -25.61 8.00 5.06
C LYS A 276 -24.93 7.59 6.36
N LYS A 277 -25.69 7.59 7.46
CA LYS A 277 -25.26 7.07 8.74
C LYS A 277 -25.48 5.56 8.73
N SER A 278 -24.41 4.81 8.60
CA SER A 278 -24.45 3.36 8.62
C SER A 278 -23.32 2.82 9.49
N HIS A 279 -23.63 1.74 10.19
CA HIS A 279 -22.67 0.99 10.97
C HIS A 279 -22.82 -0.48 10.58
N GLN A 280 -21.72 -1.11 10.20
CA GLN A 280 -21.68 -2.51 9.82
C GLN A 280 -20.57 -3.20 10.59
N MET A 281 -20.77 -4.47 10.91
CA MET A 281 -19.76 -5.30 11.53
C MET A 281 -19.63 -6.62 10.77
N TRP A 282 -18.40 -7.03 10.47
CA TRP A 282 -18.07 -8.37 9.97
C TRP A 282 -17.44 -9.18 11.08
N THR A 283 -17.87 -10.42 11.22
CA THR A 283 -17.24 -11.41 12.09
C THR A 283 -16.62 -12.49 11.22
N PHE A 284 -15.30 -12.62 11.29
CA PHE A 284 -14.52 -13.68 10.67
C PHE A 284 -14.26 -14.79 11.68
N ALA A 285 -14.63 -16.02 11.37
CA ALA A 285 -14.27 -17.21 12.12
C ALA A 285 -13.24 -18.02 11.34
N LEU A 286 -12.00 -18.06 11.83
CA LEU A 286 -10.89 -18.82 11.25
C LEU A 286 -10.74 -20.14 12.01
N THR A 287 -10.81 -21.26 11.30
CA THR A 287 -10.56 -22.60 11.86
C THR A 287 -9.28 -23.17 11.25
N CYS A 288 -8.25 -23.34 12.06
CA CYS A 288 -6.93 -23.82 11.64
C CYS A 288 -6.76 -25.31 12.00
N LYS A 289 -6.52 -26.15 11.00
CA LYS A 289 -6.21 -27.59 11.11
C LYS A 289 -5.01 -27.92 10.20
N PRO A 290 -3.81 -28.19 10.75
CA PRO A 290 -3.46 -28.26 12.17
C PRO A 290 -3.50 -26.90 12.88
N ALA A 291 -3.44 -26.90 14.21
CA ALA A 291 -3.38 -25.69 15.04
C ALA A 291 -2.26 -24.73 14.59
N ARG A 292 -2.62 -23.45 14.39
CA ARG A 292 -1.69 -22.37 13.98
C ARG A 292 -1.92 -21.15 14.86
N MET A 293 -0.83 -20.47 15.22
CA MET A 293 -0.89 -19.25 16.01
C MET A 293 -1.11 -18.04 15.10
N LEU A 294 -2.14 -17.23 15.40
CA LEU A 294 -2.36 -15.95 14.74
C LEU A 294 -1.50 -14.88 15.41
N TYR A 295 -0.49 -14.39 14.71
CA TYR A 295 0.46 -13.40 15.21
C TYR A 295 -0.02 -11.98 15.01
N ARG A 296 -0.69 -11.68 13.89
CA ARG A 296 -1.17 -10.33 13.58
C ARG A 296 -2.50 -10.34 12.86
N VAL A 297 -3.28 -9.29 13.08
CA VAL A 297 -4.44 -8.93 12.26
C VAL A 297 -4.28 -7.46 11.92
N ALA A 298 -4.35 -7.10 10.64
CA ALA A 298 -4.22 -5.70 10.23
C ALA A 298 -5.20 -5.31 9.12
N LEU A 299 -5.50 -4.02 9.04
CA LEU A 299 -6.27 -3.40 7.98
C LEU A 299 -5.31 -2.76 6.98
N LEU A 300 -5.12 -3.41 5.83
CA LEU A 300 -3.99 -3.16 4.95
C LEU A 300 -3.92 -1.73 4.40
N TYR A 301 -5.06 -1.13 4.04
CA TYR A 301 -5.08 0.18 3.38
C TYR A 301 -5.51 1.32 4.30
N ASP A 302 -4.77 2.43 4.25
CA ASP A 302 -5.08 3.64 5.02
C ASP A 302 -6.16 4.55 4.41
N ALA A 303 -6.56 4.32 3.15
CA ALA A 303 -7.46 5.19 2.40
C ALA A 303 -8.80 5.49 3.11
N HIS A 304 -9.28 4.55 3.93
CA HIS A 304 -10.54 4.65 4.68
C HIS A 304 -10.35 4.39 6.19
N ARG A 305 -9.15 4.68 6.72
CA ARG A 305 -8.79 4.43 8.13
C ARG A 305 -9.82 4.93 9.17
N PRO A 306 -10.46 6.12 9.02
CA PRO A 306 -11.47 6.57 9.99
C PRO A 306 -12.74 5.72 10.01
N HIS A 307 -12.97 4.93 8.96
CA HIS A 307 -14.21 4.19 8.79
C HIS A 307 -14.12 2.75 9.25
N PHE A 308 -12.94 2.13 9.25
CA PHE A 308 -12.76 0.73 9.64
C PHE A 308 -11.98 0.62 10.94
N SER A 309 -12.30 -0.37 11.77
CA SER A 309 -11.49 -0.71 12.95
C SER A 309 -11.66 -2.17 13.34
N ILE A 310 -10.62 -2.73 13.95
CA ILE A 310 -10.65 -4.04 14.60
C ILE A 310 -11.30 -3.83 15.98
N MET A 311 -12.43 -4.49 16.22
CA MET A 311 -13.22 -4.31 17.44
C MET A 311 -12.98 -5.38 18.49
N ALA A 312 -12.84 -6.63 18.06
CA ALA A 312 -12.69 -7.75 18.96
C ALA A 312 -11.90 -8.86 18.28
N ILE A 313 -11.04 -9.51 19.05
CA ILE A 313 -10.37 -10.73 18.65
C ILE A 313 -10.54 -11.71 19.80
N SER A 314 -10.92 -12.93 19.48
CA SER A 314 -10.95 -14.04 20.43
C SER A 314 -10.31 -15.26 19.81
N ALA A 315 -9.67 -16.06 20.65
CA ALA A 315 -8.93 -17.24 20.23
C ALA A 315 -9.12 -18.37 21.25
N GLY A 316 -9.12 -19.60 20.75
CA GLY A 316 -9.22 -20.80 21.58
C GLY A 316 -9.68 -21.99 20.77
N ASP A 317 -10.44 -22.89 21.39
CA ASP A 317 -11.07 -24.02 20.72
C ASP A 317 -12.57 -23.75 20.46
N SER A 318 -13.27 -24.74 19.91
CA SER A 318 -14.70 -24.61 19.59
C SER A 318 -15.60 -24.40 20.83
N THR A 319 -15.10 -24.71 22.02
CA THR A 319 -15.83 -24.70 23.30
C THR A 319 -15.36 -23.60 24.28
N THR A 320 -14.13 -23.12 24.14
CA THR A 320 -13.48 -22.14 24.99
C THR A 320 -12.88 -21.04 24.09
N GLN A 321 -13.41 -19.83 24.22
CA GLN A 321 -12.94 -18.67 23.47
C GLN A 321 -12.46 -17.62 24.46
N ILE A 322 -11.18 -17.25 24.36
CA ILE A 322 -10.55 -16.24 25.20
C ILE A 322 -10.51 -14.94 24.42
N ILE A 323 -11.11 -13.89 24.97
CA ILE A 323 -11.10 -12.55 24.39
C ILE A 323 -9.72 -11.94 24.58
N GLN A 324 -9.16 -11.44 23.49
CA GLN A 324 -7.87 -10.76 23.45
C GLN A 324 -8.08 -9.26 23.67
N GLU A 325 -7.09 -8.62 24.28
CA GLU A 325 -7.07 -7.16 24.41
C GLU A 325 -6.92 -6.51 23.03
N VAL A 326 -7.85 -5.61 22.69
CA VAL A 326 -7.87 -4.86 21.44
C VAL A 326 -8.01 -3.39 21.79
N PRO A 327 -7.05 -2.52 21.40
CA PRO A 327 -7.14 -1.08 21.63
C PRO A 327 -8.34 -0.44 20.95
N GLU A 328 -8.82 0.69 21.46
CA GLU A 328 -9.84 1.49 20.78
C GLU A 328 -9.32 1.96 19.41
N THR A 329 -10.14 1.86 18.36
CA THR A 329 -9.77 2.23 16.98
C THR A 329 -8.57 1.47 16.40
N CYS A 330 -8.34 0.23 16.85
CA CYS A 330 -7.24 -0.63 16.42
C CYS A 330 -7.25 -0.87 14.90
N GLN A 331 -6.10 -0.63 14.27
CA GLN A 331 -5.83 -0.95 12.85
C GLN A 331 -4.88 -2.14 12.67
N GLU A 332 -4.04 -2.38 13.69
CA GLU A 332 -3.11 -3.49 13.75
C GLU A 332 -3.18 -4.07 15.15
N TRP A 333 -3.51 -5.35 15.22
CA TRP A 333 -3.47 -6.15 16.42
C TRP A 333 -2.28 -7.12 16.34
N VAL A 334 -1.55 -7.22 17.45
CA VAL A 334 -0.43 -8.16 17.60
C VAL A 334 -0.76 -9.15 18.70
N GLY A 335 -0.72 -10.43 18.36
CA GLY A 335 -1.02 -11.53 19.27
C GLY A 335 0.03 -11.70 20.36
N GLY A 336 -0.43 -11.86 21.60
CA GLY A 336 0.40 -12.29 22.73
C GLY A 336 0.71 -13.79 22.71
N LYS A 337 1.71 -14.21 23.49
CA LYS A 337 2.06 -15.64 23.65
C LYS A 337 0.89 -16.39 24.28
N MET A 338 0.21 -17.23 23.51
CA MET A 338 -0.80 -18.15 24.03
C MET A 338 -0.16 -19.44 24.54
N ALA A 339 -0.64 -19.95 25.68
CA ALA A 339 -0.36 -21.31 26.08
C ALA A 339 -1.04 -22.25 25.08
N GLN A 340 -0.26 -23.03 24.32
CA GLN A 340 -0.83 -24.10 23.51
C GLN A 340 -1.40 -25.16 24.46
N ASN A 341 -2.70 -25.07 24.74
CA ASN A 341 -3.45 -26.23 25.17
C ASN A 341 -3.37 -27.21 24.00
N GLY A 342 -2.95 -28.45 24.21
CA GLY A 342 -2.64 -29.44 23.16
C GLY A 342 -3.84 -29.88 22.32
N THR A 343 -4.52 -28.94 21.65
CA THR A 343 -5.64 -29.14 20.75
C THR A 343 -5.12 -29.29 19.32
N ASP A 344 -5.71 -30.23 18.56
CA ASP A 344 -5.34 -30.46 17.15
C ASP A 344 -5.74 -29.31 16.21
N HIS A 345 -6.58 -28.38 16.69
CA HIS A 345 -7.07 -27.24 15.93
C HIS A 345 -7.17 -25.97 16.79
N SER A 346 -7.11 -24.82 16.12
CA SER A 346 -7.29 -23.50 16.73
C SER A 346 -8.43 -22.75 16.03
N VAL A 347 -9.24 -22.04 16.80
CA VAL A 347 -10.36 -21.24 16.30
C VAL A 347 -10.19 -19.79 16.74
N TYR A 348 -10.21 -18.88 15.77
CA TYR A 348 -10.16 -17.43 15.99
C TYR A 348 -11.47 -16.80 15.55
N LYS A 349 -12.00 -15.87 16.33
CA LYS A 349 -13.09 -14.98 15.90
C LYS A 349 -12.64 -13.54 15.94
N ILE A 350 -12.71 -12.86 14.81
CA ILE A 350 -12.27 -11.49 14.61
C ILE A 350 -13.46 -10.65 14.17
N SER A 351 -13.72 -9.54 14.86
CA SER A 351 -14.77 -8.58 14.51
C SER A 351 -14.17 -7.31 13.96
N ILE A 352 -14.57 -6.93 12.75
CA ILE A 352 -14.19 -5.69 12.08
C ILE A 352 -15.43 -4.79 11.99
N ALA A 353 -15.35 -3.59 12.54
CA ALA A 353 -16.41 -2.59 12.41
C ALA A 353 -16.15 -1.64 11.25
N PHE A 354 -17.24 -1.16 10.68
CA PHE A 354 -17.30 -0.07 9.74
C PHE A 354 -18.33 0.96 10.17
N SER A 355 -17.98 2.24 10.08
CA SER A 355 -18.92 3.35 10.28
C SER A 355 -18.67 4.49 9.31
N THR A 356 -19.74 5.00 8.70
CA THR A 356 -19.68 6.19 7.84
C THR A 356 -20.88 7.11 8.11
N GLU A 357 -20.70 8.39 7.79
CA GLU A 357 -21.76 9.40 7.73
C GLU A 357 -21.93 9.97 6.31
N ILE A 358 -21.20 9.42 5.34
CA ILE A 358 -21.24 9.83 3.94
C ILE A 358 -21.60 8.63 3.05
N PHE A 359 -22.23 8.94 1.91
CA PHE A 359 -22.33 7.99 0.81
C PHE A 359 -20.95 7.81 0.18
N GLY A 360 -20.65 6.60 -0.26
CA GLY A 360 -19.32 6.20 -0.69
C GLY A 360 -19.22 4.70 -0.90
N THR A 361 -18.25 4.28 -1.71
CA THR A 361 -17.80 2.89 -1.72
C THR A 361 -16.52 2.81 -0.91
N PHE A 362 -16.50 1.92 0.08
CA PHE A 362 -15.37 1.75 0.98
C PHE A 362 -14.84 0.34 0.84
N ARG A 363 -13.56 0.21 0.53
CA ARG A 363 -12.87 -1.08 0.37
C ARG A 363 -11.78 -1.20 1.43
N GLN A 364 -11.68 -2.37 2.04
CA GLN A 364 -10.62 -2.68 2.98
C GLN A 364 -10.16 -4.13 2.81
N THR A 365 -8.87 -4.37 2.99
CA THR A 365 -8.30 -5.72 3.01
C THR A 365 -7.88 -6.03 4.43
N VAL A 366 -8.53 -7.04 5.03
CA VAL A 366 -8.19 -7.56 6.34
C VAL A 366 -7.14 -8.66 6.14
N VAL A 367 -5.98 -8.50 6.76
CA VAL A 367 -4.90 -9.50 6.71
C VAL A 367 -4.78 -10.25 8.04
N PHE A 368 -4.56 -11.56 7.96
CA PHE A 368 -4.41 -12.48 9.09
C PHE A 368 -3.06 -13.19 8.95
N ASP A 369 -2.11 -12.82 9.80
CA ASP A 369 -0.74 -13.32 9.74
C ASP A 369 -0.50 -14.46 10.73
N PHE A 370 -0.20 -15.64 10.20
CA PHE A 370 0.15 -16.82 10.98
C PHE A 370 1.66 -17.02 11.14
N GLY A 371 2.47 -16.00 10.81
CA GLY A 371 3.93 -16.02 10.87
C GLY A 371 4.61 -16.68 9.66
N THR A 372 3.82 -17.05 8.65
CA THR A 372 4.27 -17.72 7.43
C THR A 372 3.65 -17.08 6.20
N GLU A 373 4.39 -17.04 5.10
CA GLU A 373 3.88 -16.59 3.80
C GLU A 373 3.31 -17.77 2.99
N PRO A 374 2.23 -17.56 2.19
CA PRO A 374 1.50 -16.30 2.05
C PRO A 374 0.69 -15.93 3.30
N VAL A 375 0.51 -14.63 3.53
CA VAL A 375 -0.38 -14.10 4.57
C VAL A 375 -1.82 -14.18 4.08
N LEU A 376 -2.75 -14.63 4.93
CA LEU A 376 -4.15 -14.76 4.57
C LEU A 376 -4.79 -13.36 4.45
N MET A 377 -5.54 -13.11 3.39
CA MET A 377 -6.30 -11.87 3.23
C MET A 377 -7.78 -12.13 2.96
N GLN A 378 -8.64 -11.21 3.42
CA GLN A 378 -10.06 -11.14 3.08
C GLN A 378 -10.42 -9.71 2.70
N ARG A 379 -11.15 -9.53 1.61
CA ARG A 379 -11.52 -8.22 1.07
C ARG A 379 -12.95 -7.90 1.45
N VAL A 380 -13.14 -6.84 2.22
CA VAL A 380 -14.47 -6.31 2.55
C VAL A 380 -14.77 -5.07 1.74
N MET A 381 -16.02 -4.93 1.33
CA MET A 381 -16.51 -3.81 0.56
C MET A 381 -17.89 -3.41 1.06
N ILE A 382 -18.11 -2.11 1.23
CA ILE A 382 -19.40 -1.56 1.58
C ILE A 382 -19.75 -0.37 0.69
N ASP A 383 -20.95 -0.44 0.13
CA ASP A 383 -21.53 0.62 -0.69
C ASP A 383 -22.62 1.35 0.08
N ALA A 384 -22.35 2.59 0.48
CA ALA A 384 -23.33 3.50 1.02
C ALA A 384 -23.89 4.38 -0.11
N ALA A 385 -25.16 4.23 -0.46
CA ALA A 385 -25.81 5.01 -1.52
C ALA A 385 -27.27 5.34 -1.22
N SER A 386 -27.83 6.34 -1.90
CA SER A 386 -29.25 6.69 -1.74
C SER A 386 -30.16 5.63 -2.37
N THR A 387 -31.45 5.62 -1.99
CA THR A 387 -32.45 4.72 -2.59
C THR A 387 -32.64 4.98 -4.08
N GLU A 388 -32.57 6.24 -4.52
CA GLU A 388 -32.69 6.63 -5.94
C GLU A 388 -31.48 6.16 -6.76
N ASP A 389 -30.26 6.31 -6.22
CA ASP A 389 -29.04 5.79 -6.85
C ASP A 389 -29.04 4.25 -6.87
N LEU A 390 -29.61 3.61 -5.85
CA LEU A 390 -29.76 2.15 -5.79
C LEU A 390 -30.69 1.64 -6.88
N GLU A 391 -31.81 2.30 -7.17
CA GLU A 391 -32.72 1.92 -8.25
C GLU A 391 -32.07 2.10 -9.63
N TYR A 392 -31.35 3.20 -9.86
CA TYR A 392 -30.55 3.39 -11.08
C TYR A 392 -29.51 2.28 -11.23
N ARG A 393 -28.80 1.94 -10.15
CA ARG A 393 -27.84 0.83 -10.12
C ARG A 393 -28.51 -0.52 -10.35
N MET A 394 -29.66 -0.79 -9.77
CA MET A 394 -30.40 -2.04 -9.97
C MET A 394 -30.86 -2.19 -11.43
N ASN A 395 -31.28 -1.09 -12.05
CA ASN A 395 -31.62 -1.06 -13.47
C ASN A 395 -30.38 -1.26 -14.38
N ALA A 396 -29.26 -0.59 -14.08
CA ALA A 396 -27.99 -0.81 -14.79
C ALA A 396 -27.45 -2.24 -14.59
N ARG A 397 -27.61 -2.79 -13.37
CA ARG A 397 -27.30 -4.17 -12.96
C ARG A 397 -28.12 -5.17 -13.78
N GLN A 398 -29.42 -4.96 -13.93
CA GLN A 398 -30.29 -5.85 -14.71
C GLN A 398 -29.93 -5.84 -16.21
N GLN A 399 -29.42 -4.71 -16.73
CA GLN A 399 -28.88 -4.62 -18.09
C GLN A 399 -27.50 -5.29 -18.28
N LEU A 400 -26.77 -5.59 -17.20
CA LEU A 400 -25.44 -6.23 -17.22
C LEU A 400 -25.45 -7.72 -16.83
N LEU A 401 -26.38 -8.15 -15.95
CA LEU A 401 -26.57 -9.54 -15.52
C LEU A 401 -27.01 -10.51 -16.62
N THR A 402 -27.43 -10.00 -17.78
CA THR A 402 -27.78 -10.80 -18.97
C THR A 402 -26.56 -11.26 -19.77
N THR A 403 -25.34 -10.90 -19.35
CA THR A 403 -24.09 -11.30 -20.00
C THR A 403 -23.59 -12.61 -19.36
N ALA A 404 -23.39 -13.65 -20.16
CA ALA A 404 -22.99 -14.98 -19.69
C ALA A 404 -21.78 -14.95 -18.74
N LYS A 405 -21.78 -15.79 -17.68
CA LYS A 405 -20.67 -15.91 -16.73
C LYS A 405 -19.37 -16.23 -17.48
N ARG A 406 -18.39 -15.32 -17.41
CA ARG A 406 -17.05 -15.49 -17.95
C ARG A 406 -16.39 -16.73 -17.36
N TRP A 407 -15.69 -17.51 -18.19
CA TRP A 407 -14.86 -18.62 -17.71
C TRP A 407 -13.53 -18.07 -17.19
N ASP A 408 -13.21 -18.48 -15.97
CA ASP A 408 -12.01 -18.10 -15.23
C ASP A 408 -11.54 -19.30 -14.37
N SER A 409 -10.41 -19.15 -13.68
CA SER A 409 -9.86 -20.19 -12.81
C SER A 409 -10.74 -20.49 -11.59
N THR A 410 -11.66 -19.57 -11.23
CA THR A 410 -12.63 -19.79 -10.16
C THR A 410 -13.75 -20.74 -10.60
N SER A 411 -14.18 -20.67 -11.86
CA SER A 411 -15.29 -21.46 -12.42
C SER A 411 -14.88 -22.71 -13.20
N LYS A 412 -13.69 -22.73 -13.82
CA LYS A 412 -13.20 -23.81 -14.69
C LYS A 412 -11.73 -24.16 -14.39
N THR A 413 -11.32 -25.35 -14.79
CA THR A 413 -9.89 -25.70 -14.86
C THR A 413 -9.37 -25.33 -16.25
N ILE A 414 -8.53 -24.30 -16.31
CA ILE A 414 -7.98 -23.79 -17.58
C ILE A 414 -6.70 -24.56 -17.93
N VAL A 415 -6.65 -25.10 -19.14
CA VAL A 415 -5.45 -25.68 -19.75
C VAL A 415 -4.89 -24.65 -20.72
N GLU A 416 -3.75 -24.06 -20.37
CA GLU A 416 -3.07 -23.03 -21.18
C GLU A 416 -2.50 -23.61 -22.48
N PHE A 417 -2.28 -22.74 -23.48
CA PHE A 417 -1.66 -23.13 -24.73
C PHE A 417 -0.12 -23.10 -24.63
N GLU A 418 0.54 -24.22 -24.93
CA GLU A 418 2.01 -24.28 -25.04
C GLU A 418 2.51 -24.38 -26.50
N PRO A 419 3.60 -23.66 -26.87
CA PRO A 419 4.43 -22.78 -26.03
C PRO A 419 3.77 -21.43 -25.74
N ASN A 420 3.86 -20.99 -24.50
CA ASN A 420 3.33 -19.70 -24.05
C ASN A 420 4.43 -18.62 -24.16
N GLU A 421 4.21 -17.59 -24.99
CA GLU A 421 5.15 -16.45 -25.15
C GLU A 421 5.02 -15.41 -24.02
N THR A 422 4.05 -15.60 -23.12
CA THR A 422 3.77 -14.68 -22.01
C THR A 422 4.97 -14.59 -21.06
N THR A 423 5.49 -13.38 -20.85
CA THR A 423 6.64 -13.15 -19.96
C THR A 423 6.24 -13.33 -18.50
N GLU A 424 7.21 -13.56 -17.61
CA GLU A 424 6.96 -13.61 -16.16
C GLU A 424 6.38 -12.28 -15.62
N LEU A 425 6.73 -11.15 -16.25
CA LEU A 425 6.14 -9.85 -15.93
C LEU A 425 4.65 -9.83 -16.27
N ASP A 426 4.28 -10.28 -17.47
CA ASP A 426 2.88 -10.35 -17.90
C ASP A 426 2.08 -11.23 -16.95
N LYS A 427 2.59 -12.43 -16.61
CA LYS A 427 1.96 -13.32 -15.61
C LYS A 427 1.73 -12.63 -14.27
N SER A 428 2.69 -11.86 -13.77
CA SER A 428 2.55 -11.13 -12.51
C SER A 428 1.49 -10.02 -12.58
N LEU A 429 1.38 -9.33 -13.72
CA LEU A 429 0.40 -8.27 -13.95
C LEU A 429 -1.01 -8.86 -14.09
N LEU A 430 -1.11 -9.97 -14.80
CA LEU A 430 -2.27 -10.82 -14.97
C LEU A 430 -2.83 -11.35 -13.63
N ILE A 431 -1.98 -11.60 -12.64
CA ILE A 431 -2.41 -12.00 -11.30
C ILE A 431 -2.89 -10.78 -10.49
N ARG A 432 -2.21 -9.63 -10.59
CA ARG A 432 -2.54 -8.40 -9.86
C ARG A 432 -3.84 -7.75 -10.36
N TYR A 433 -4.03 -7.76 -11.67
CA TYR A 433 -5.18 -7.14 -12.33
C TYR A 433 -6.31 -8.17 -12.49
N GLN A 434 -7.17 -8.23 -11.47
CA GLN A 434 -8.38 -9.05 -11.49
C GLN A 434 -9.58 -8.20 -11.87
N ILE A 435 -10.22 -8.57 -12.96
CA ILE A 435 -11.44 -7.92 -13.44
C ILE A 435 -12.55 -8.28 -12.46
N PRO A 436 -13.22 -7.29 -11.86
CA PRO A 436 -14.28 -7.55 -10.88
C PRO A 436 -15.38 -8.44 -11.46
N LEU A 437 -15.75 -9.49 -10.72
CA LEU A 437 -16.55 -10.62 -11.20
C LEU A 437 -18.04 -10.26 -11.42
N SER A 438 -18.46 -9.09 -10.95
CA SER A 438 -19.84 -8.60 -11.05
C SER A 438 -19.87 -7.09 -11.25
N ALA A 439 -20.88 -6.62 -11.97
CA ALA A 439 -21.22 -5.21 -12.10
C ALA A 439 -21.32 -4.49 -10.75
N ASP A 440 -21.75 -5.21 -9.70
CA ASP A 440 -21.85 -4.73 -8.31
C ASP A 440 -20.49 -4.25 -7.76
N GLN A 441 -19.36 -4.75 -8.27
CA GLN A 441 -18.02 -4.31 -7.85
C GLN A 441 -17.50 -3.12 -8.67
N LEU A 442 -18.23 -2.69 -9.72
CA LEU A 442 -17.79 -1.69 -10.71
C LEU A 442 -18.53 -0.38 -10.65
N PHE A 443 -19.75 -0.36 -10.11
CA PHE A 443 -20.51 0.88 -9.89
C PHE A 443 -20.20 1.51 -8.53
N THR A 444 -18.92 1.83 -8.35
CA THR A 444 -18.44 2.64 -7.22
C THR A 444 -18.92 4.09 -7.36
N GLN A 445 -19.03 4.83 -6.25
CA GLN A 445 -19.39 6.26 -6.29
C GLN A 445 -18.44 7.10 -7.18
N SER A 446 -17.16 6.71 -7.30
CA SER A 446 -16.17 7.36 -8.17
C SER A 446 -16.56 7.37 -9.65
N VAL A 447 -17.36 6.41 -10.11
CA VAL A 447 -17.88 6.38 -11.49
C VAL A 447 -18.97 7.44 -11.70
N LEU A 448 -19.75 7.73 -10.66
CA LEU A 448 -20.86 8.69 -10.68
C LEU A 448 -20.40 10.14 -10.42
N ASP A 449 -19.20 10.34 -9.88
CA ASP A 449 -18.62 11.66 -9.65
C ASP A 449 -18.58 12.48 -10.95
N LYS A 450 -19.13 13.70 -10.92
CA LYS A 450 -19.17 14.56 -12.11
C LYS A 450 -17.81 15.14 -12.49
N SER A 451 -16.85 15.20 -11.57
CA SER A 451 -15.52 15.80 -11.78
C SER A 451 -14.37 14.86 -11.38
N LEU A 452 -13.30 14.89 -12.18
CA LEU A 452 -12.02 14.27 -11.84
C LEU A 452 -11.26 15.19 -10.89
N THR A 453 -10.89 14.68 -9.73
CA THR A 453 -10.08 15.35 -8.71
C THR A 453 -8.80 14.57 -8.47
N LYS A 454 -7.78 15.22 -7.88
CA LYS A 454 -6.51 14.55 -7.56
C LYS A 454 -6.69 13.32 -6.66
N SER A 455 -7.68 13.34 -5.77
CA SER A 455 -7.95 12.24 -4.83
C SER A 455 -8.78 11.10 -5.41
N ASN A 456 -9.63 11.34 -6.42
CA ASN A 456 -10.45 10.29 -7.05
C ASN A 456 -9.90 9.78 -8.38
N TYR A 457 -8.89 10.44 -8.97
CA TYR A 457 -8.36 10.13 -10.31
C TYR A 457 -7.99 8.66 -10.49
N GLN A 458 -7.16 8.11 -9.59
CA GLN A 458 -6.65 6.74 -9.73
C GLN A 458 -7.78 5.71 -9.64
N SER A 459 -8.62 5.77 -8.60
CA SER A 459 -9.75 4.85 -8.44
C SER A 459 -10.72 4.93 -9.61
N ARG A 460 -11.07 6.17 -10.02
CA ARG A 460 -11.99 6.40 -11.12
C ARG A 460 -11.45 5.84 -12.44
N LEU A 461 -10.17 5.98 -12.71
CA LEU A 461 -9.58 5.48 -13.96
C LEU A 461 -9.53 3.94 -13.99
N HIS A 462 -9.26 3.29 -12.86
CA HIS A 462 -9.40 1.83 -12.74
C HIS A 462 -10.86 1.38 -12.93
N ASP A 463 -11.82 2.07 -12.30
CA ASP A 463 -13.23 1.72 -12.43
C ASP A 463 -13.73 1.90 -13.88
N LEU A 464 -13.32 2.97 -14.57
CA LEU A 464 -13.62 3.19 -16.00
C LEU A 464 -13.01 2.10 -16.89
N LEU A 465 -11.77 1.69 -16.62
CA LEU A 465 -11.09 0.63 -17.35
C LEU A 465 -11.82 -0.71 -17.17
N TYR A 466 -12.27 -1.04 -15.95
CA TYR A 466 -13.08 -2.24 -15.75
C TYR A 466 -14.44 -2.17 -16.46
N ILE A 467 -15.11 -1.02 -16.45
CA ILE A 467 -16.37 -0.81 -17.19
C ILE A 467 -16.15 -1.02 -18.69
N GLU A 468 -15.05 -0.48 -19.23
CA GLU A 468 -14.67 -0.67 -20.62
C GLU A 468 -14.46 -2.16 -20.93
N GLU A 469 -13.70 -2.88 -20.11
CA GLU A 469 -13.46 -4.30 -20.33
C GLU A 469 -14.74 -5.14 -20.27
N ILE A 470 -15.68 -4.83 -19.36
CA ILE A 470 -17.00 -5.48 -19.34
C ILE A 470 -17.81 -5.13 -20.59
N ALA A 471 -17.80 -3.87 -21.03
CA ALA A 471 -18.52 -3.45 -22.22
C ALA A 471 -17.98 -4.18 -23.46
N GLN A 472 -16.65 -4.26 -23.60
CA GLN A 472 -16.01 -5.02 -24.67
C GLN A 472 -16.36 -6.51 -24.58
N TYR A 473 -16.35 -7.11 -23.38
CA TYR A 473 -16.78 -8.50 -23.18
C TYR A 473 -18.23 -8.71 -23.61
N LYS A 474 -19.15 -7.81 -23.22
CA LYS A 474 -20.57 -7.88 -23.58
C LYS A 474 -20.76 -7.84 -25.10
N GLU A 475 -20.10 -6.94 -25.81
CA GLU A 475 -20.16 -6.89 -27.27
C GLU A 475 -19.62 -8.17 -27.90
N VAL A 476 -18.49 -8.68 -27.40
CA VAL A 476 -17.84 -9.88 -27.93
C VAL A 476 -18.65 -11.16 -27.63
N SER A 477 -19.38 -11.21 -26.50
CA SER A 477 -20.20 -12.34 -26.07
C SER A 477 -21.42 -12.60 -26.96
N LYS A 478 -21.84 -11.61 -27.76
CA LYS A 478 -22.93 -11.74 -28.74
C LYS A 478 -22.58 -12.69 -29.88
N PHE A 479 -21.29 -12.92 -30.13
CA PHE A 479 -20.84 -13.84 -31.17
C PHE A 479 -20.82 -15.29 -30.67
N ASN A 480 -21.76 -16.07 -31.19
CA ASN A 480 -21.88 -17.54 -31.22
C ASN A 480 -21.31 -18.29 -30.03
N ILE A 481 -22.15 -18.87 -29.19
CA ILE A 481 -21.72 -19.59 -27.98
C ILE A 481 -21.37 -21.06 -28.25
N LYS A 482 -21.81 -21.61 -29.40
CA LYS A 482 -21.59 -23.01 -29.80
C LYS A 482 -21.22 -23.11 -31.27
N VAL A 483 -20.12 -23.80 -31.57
CA VAL A 483 -19.63 -23.97 -32.94
C VAL A 483 -19.23 -25.43 -33.18
N GLN A 484 -19.36 -25.85 -34.44
CA GLN A 484 -18.82 -27.12 -34.91
C GLN A 484 -17.43 -26.86 -35.48
N LEU A 485 -16.42 -27.32 -34.76
CA LEU A 485 -15.03 -27.15 -35.10
C LEU A 485 -14.59 -28.30 -36.00
N GLN A 486 -14.12 -27.97 -37.20
CA GLN A 486 -13.51 -28.91 -38.13
C GLN A 486 -12.01 -28.95 -37.88
N ILE A 487 -11.51 -30.12 -37.49
CA ILE A 487 -10.11 -30.33 -37.19
C ILE A 487 -9.37 -30.68 -38.48
N VAL A 488 -8.34 -29.93 -38.81
CA VAL A 488 -7.56 -30.06 -40.04
C VAL A 488 -6.06 -30.05 -39.73
N ALA A 489 -5.29 -30.83 -40.49
CA ALA A 489 -3.82 -30.82 -40.40
C ALA A 489 -3.21 -29.62 -41.12
N SER A 490 -3.94 -29.02 -42.08
CA SER A 490 -3.47 -27.90 -42.88
C SER A 490 -4.61 -27.08 -43.44
N PHE A 491 -4.35 -25.80 -43.74
CA PHE A 491 -5.29 -24.95 -44.47
C PHE A 491 -4.55 -23.98 -45.41
N MET A 492 -5.27 -23.49 -46.40
CA MET A 492 -4.76 -22.51 -47.37
C MET A 492 -5.02 -21.09 -46.87
N LEU A 493 -4.00 -20.24 -46.91
CA LEU A 493 -4.12 -18.81 -46.64
C LEU A 493 -4.81 -18.15 -47.83
N THR A 494 -5.90 -17.41 -47.59
CA THR A 494 -6.61 -16.68 -48.64
C THR A 494 -6.18 -15.21 -48.63
N GLY A 495 -5.31 -14.80 -49.56
CA GLY A 495 -4.83 -13.41 -49.65
C GLY A 495 -3.63 -13.20 -50.60
N VAL A 496 -2.97 -12.04 -50.49
CA VAL A 496 -1.83 -11.61 -51.34
C VAL A 496 -0.57 -12.47 -51.10
N SER A 497 -0.50 -13.12 -49.94
CA SER A 497 0.58 -14.01 -49.50
C SER A 497 0.18 -15.47 -49.66
N GLY A 498 -0.07 -15.91 -50.90
CA GLY A 498 -0.50 -17.28 -51.18
C GLY A 498 0.42 -18.33 -50.55
N GLY A 499 -0.17 -19.33 -49.88
CA GLY A 499 0.57 -20.40 -49.19
C GLY A 499 -0.35 -21.37 -48.44
N ALA A 500 0.21 -22.49 -48.02
CA ALA A 500 -0.44 -23.48 -47.16
C ALA A 500 0.24 -23.51 -45.79
N LYS A 501 -0.53 -23.48 -44.70
CA LYS A 501 -0.02 -23.74 -43.35
C LYS A 501 -0.26 -25.20 -42.98
N TYR A 502 0.76 -25.84 -42.44
CA TYR A 502 0.72 -27.21 -41.94
C TYR A 502 0.97 -27.21 -40.44
N ALA A 503 0.14 -27.95 -39.71
CA ALA A 503 0.31 -28.11 -38.28
C ALA A 503 1.56 -28.94 -38.00
N GLN A 504 2.34 -28.54 -37.00
CA GLN A 504 3.62 -29.18 -36.66
C GLN A 504 3.58 -29.70 -35.23
N ASN A 505 4.48 -30.64 -34.91
CA ASN A 505 4.73 -31.05 -33.53
C ASN A 505 3.47 -31.56 -32.82
N GLY A 506 2.61 -32.34 -33.49
CA GLY A 506 1.40 -32.91 -32.89
C GLY A 506 0.26 -31.91 -32.64
N GLN A 507 0.43 -30.65 -33.03
CA GLN A 507 -0.66 -29.66 -33.04
C GLN A 507 -1.63 -29.93 -34.19
N LEU A 508 -2.84 -29.39 -34.09
CA LEU A 508 -3.84 -29.41 -35.16
C LEU A 508 -4.48 -28.03 -35.29
N PHE A 509 -5.10 -27.77 -36.43
CA PHE A 509 -5.91 -26.57 -36.62
C PHE A 509 -7.39 -26.91 -36.44
N GLY A 510 -8.13 -26.03 -35.78
CA GLY A 510 -9.58 -26.06 -35.74
C GLY A 510 -10.13 -24.91 -36.56
N ARG A 511 -10.99 -25.16 -37.53
CA ARG A 511 -11.70 -24.11 -38.27
C ARG A 511 -13.19 -24.20 -38.05
N PHE A 512 -13.87 -23.07 -37.98
CA PHE A 512 -15.33 -23.06 -37.97
C PHE A 512 -15.82 -21.85 -38.77
N LYS A 513 -17.03 -22.01 -39.33
CA LYS A 513 -17.70 -20.94 -40.06
C LYS A 513 -18.42 -20.02 -39.09
N LEU A 514 -18.29 -18.73 -39.31
CA LEU A 514 -19.05 -17.70 -38.60
C LEU A 514 -20.50 -17.66 -39.12
N THR A 515 -21.46 -17.48 -38.22
CA THR A 515 -22.87 -17.26 -38.59
C THR A 515 -23.10 -15.89 -39.21
N GLU A 516 -22.34 -14.90 -38.75
CA GLU A 516 -22.36 -13.52 -39.23
C GLU A 516 -20.98 -13.14 -39.76
N THR A 517 -20.94 -12.39 -40.86
CA THR A 517 -19.68 -11.95 -41.46
C THR A 517 -18.93 -11.03 -40.51
N LEU A 518 -17.67 -11.33 -40.26
CA LEU A 518 -16.80 -10.49 -39.46
C LEU A 518 -16.51 -9.18 -40.22
N SER A 519 -16.97 -8.05 -39.69
CA SER A 519 -16.71 -6.72 -40.25
C SER A 519 -16.12 -5.77 -39.20
N GLU A 520 -15.11 -5.00 -39.62
CA GLU A 520 -14.53 -3.91 -38.84
C GLU A 520 -15.49 -2.72 -38.62
N ASP A 521 -16.60 -2.69 -39.37
CA ASP A 521 -17.67 -1.70 -39.23
C ASP A 521 -18.54 -1.95 -38.00
N THR A 522 -18.52 -3.18 -37.47
CA THR A 522 -19.24 -3.54 -36.24
C THR A 522 -18.31 -3.47 -35.03
N LEU A 523 -18.80 -2.98 -33.89
CA LEU A 523 -18.01 -2.91 -32.65
C LEU A 523 -17.44 -4.27 -32.28
N ALA A 524 -18.29 -5.30 -32.26
CA ALA A 524 -17.90 -6.62 -31.87
C ALA A 524 -16.97 -7.29 -32.92
N GLY A 525 -17.17 -7.07 -34.22
CA GLY A 525 -16.29 -7.58 -35.27
C GLY A 525 -14.91 -6.93 -35.24
N ARG A 526 -14.84 -5.61 -35.02
CA ARG A 526 -13.58 -4.89 -34.81
C ARG A 526 -12.81 -5.43 -33.61
N LEU A 527 -13.47 -5.65 -32.48
CA LEU A 527 -12.84 -6.22 -31.28
C LEU A 527 -12.26 -7.62 -31.56
N VAL A 528 -13.02 -8.49 -32.22
CA VAL A 528 -12.54 -9.83 -32.59
C VAL A 528 -11.35 -9.76 -33.56
N MET A 529 -11.39 -8.89 -34.56
CA MET A 529 -10.30 -8.74 -35.53
C MET A 529 -9.02 -8.20 -34.93
N THR A 530 -9.12 -7.18 -34.07
CA THR A 530 -7.95 -6.40 -33.62
C THR A 530 -7.42 -6.77 -32.24
N LYS A 531 -8.25 -7.33 -31.34
CA LYS A 531 -7.90 -7.52 -29.92
C LYS A 531 -7.97 -8.97 -29.42
N VAL A 532 -8.73 -9.84 -30.08
CA VAL A 532 -8.87 -11.24 -29.62
C VAL A 532 -7.79 -12.11 -30.29
N ASN A 533 -6.88 -12.68 -29.51
CA ASN A 533 -5.80 -13.54 -30.04
C ASN A 533 -5.93 -15.01 -29.65
N ALA A 534 -6.79 -15.35 -28.69
CA ALA A 534 -7.01 -16.72 -28.24
C ALA A 534 -8.46 -16.93 -27.79
N VAL A 535 -8.87 -18.18 -27.60
CA VAL A 535 -10.21 -18.58 -27.16
C VAL A 535 -10.17 -19.82 -26.27
N TYR A 536 -11.08 -19.91 -25.30
CA TYR A 536 -11.26 -21.13 -24.50
C TYR A 536 -12.28 -22.02 -25.19
N LEU A 537 -11.93 -23.30 -25.33
CA LEU A 537 -12.74 -24.35 -25.90
C LEU A 537 -13.21 -25.30 -24.80
N LEU A 538 -14.52 -25.53 -24.73
CA LEU A 538 -15.15 -26.54 -23.90
C LEU A 538 -15.78 -27.58 -24.84
N PRO A 539 -15.21 -28.80 -24.92
CA PRO A 539 -15.78 -29.90 -25.69
C PRO A 539 -17.17 -30.27 -25.18
N ILE A 540 -18.14 -30.40 -26.09
CA ILE A 540 -19.48 -30.89 -25.76
C ILE A 540 -19.48 -32.41 -25.96
N THR A 541 -19.22 -33.17 -24.89
CA THR A 541 -19.32 -34.63 -24.92
C THR A 541 -20.78 -35.08 -24.80
N LYS A 542 -21.17 -36.09 -25.59
CA LYS A 542 -22.53 -36.66 -25.57
C LYS A 542 -22.78 -37.61 -24.38
N GLU A 543 -21.72 -37.99 -23.66
CA GLU A 543 -21.81 -38.85 -22.49
C GLU A 543 -21.67 -38.00 -21.22
N LYS A 544 -22.77 -37.86 -20.48
CA LYS A 544 -22.72 -37.49 -19.06
C LYS A 544 -22.14 -38.68 -18.28
N SER A 545 -20.85 -38.95 -18.42
CA SER A 545 -20.15 -39.80 -17.44
C SER A 545 -20.01 -38.97 -16.16
N GLY A 546 -20.40 -39.57 -15.04
CA GLY A 546 -20.60 -38.88 -13.78
C GLY A 546 -19.39 -38.05 -13.36
N LEU A 547 -19.52 -36.73 -13.43
CA LEU A 547 -18.66 -35.82 -12.68
C LEU A 547 -18.84 -36.19 -11.20
N THR A 548 -17.83 -36.85 -10.65
CA THR A 548 -17.64 -36.97 -9.21
C THR A 548 -17.81 -35.59 -8.60
N GLN A 549 -18.71 -35.49 -7.61
CA GLN A 549 -19.08 -34.25 -6.95
C GLN A 549 -17.82 -33.52 -6.43
N GLY A 550 -17.32 -32.52 -7.19
CA GLY A 550 -16.14 -31.74 -6.84
C GLY A 550 -15.17 -31.36 -7.97
N THR A 551 -15.21 -32.00 -9.15
CA THR A 551 -14.29 -31.64 -10.26
C THR A 551 -14.85 -30.52 -11.15
N LYS A 552 -14.11 -29.41 -11.29
CA LYS A 552 -14.45 -28.32 -12.22
C LYS A 552 -14.32 -28.80 -13.67
N GLU A 553 -15.20 -28.34 -14.57
CA GLU A 553 -15.07 -28.62 -16.00
C GLU A 553 -13.77 -28.04 -16.56
N LYS A 554 -13.07 -28.82 -17.38
CA LYS A 554 -11.84 -28.38 -18.05
C LYS A 554 -12.16 -27.58 -19.32
N VAL A 555 -11.42 -26.49 -19.52
CA VAL A 555 -11.49 -25.65 -20.72
C VAL A 555 -10.07 -25.49 -21.29
N TYR A 556 -9.95 -25.51 -22.61
CA TYR A 556 -8.67 -25.54 -23.31
C TYR A 556 -8.44 -24.23 -24.05
N GLU A 557 -7.30 -23.60 -23.84
CA GLU A 557 -6.89 -22.44 -24.62
C GLU A 557 -6.46 -22.86 -26.03
N ALA A 558 -6.99 -22.16 -27.03
CA ALA A 558 -6.61 -22.27 -28.42
C ALA A 558 -6.29 -20.89 -28.99
N VAL A 559 -5.16 -20.77 -29.67
CA VAL A 559 -4.68 -19.50 -30.24
C VAL A 559 -5.35 -19.27 -31.59
N ILE A 560 -5.75 -18.04 -31.90
CA ILE A 560 -6.27 -17.69 -33.22
C ILE A 560 -5.09 -17.53 -34.18
N GLU A 561 -5.04 -18.41 -35.18
CA GLU A 561 -3.99 -18.45 -36.19
C GLU A 561 -4.31 -17.53 -37.39
N GLU A 562 -5.57 -17.50 -37.81
CA GLU A 562 -6.04 -16.64 -38.90
C GLU A 562 -7.53 -16.28 -38.71
N LYS A 563 -7.89 -15.07 -39.14
CA LYS A 563 -9.26 -14.56 -39.15
C LYS A 563 -9.59 -14.16 -40.58
N THR A 564 -10.68 -14.69 -41.10
CA THR A 564 -11.25 -14.27 -42.38
C THR A 564 -12.66 -13.72 -42.15
N LYS A 565 -13.29 -13.18 -43.19
CA LYS A 565 -14.67 -12.67 -43.11
C LYS A 565 -15.68 -13.76 -42.71
N GLU A 566 -15.42 -15.01 -43.08
CA GLU A 566 -16.36 -16.12 -42.90
C GLU A 566 -15.85 -17.22 -41.95
N TYR A 567 -14.55 -17.32 -41.71
CA TYR A 567 -13.94 -18.40 -40.94
C TYR A 567 -12.91 -17.87 -39.94
N ILE A 568 -12.83 -18.53 -38.80
CA ILE A 568 -11.72 -18.38 -37.85
C ILE A 568 -10.97 -19.70 -37.80
N PHE A 569 -9.65 -19.60 -37.88
CA PHE A 569 -8.72 -20.72 -37.76
C PHE A 569 -8.02 -20.62 -36.41
N LEU A 570 -8.14 -21.69 -35.63
CA LEU A 570 -7.56 -21.86 -34.32
C LEU A 570 -6.41 -22.85 -34.40
N ARG A 571 -5.38 -22.64 -33.60
CA ARG A 571 -4.31 -23.58 -33.34
C ARG A 571 -4.55 -24.24 -31.99
N ILE A 572 -4.55 -25.57 -31.99
CA ILE A 572 -4.82 -26.42 -30.83
C ILE A 572 -3.50 -27.06 -30.39
N SER A 573 -3.20 -27.00 -29.09
CA SER A 573 -1.95 -27.53 -28.54
C SER A 573 -1.90 -29.05 -28.65
N ARG A 574 -0.70 -29.63 -28.64
CA ARG A 574 -0.50 -31.08 -28.66
C ARG A 574 -1.23 -31.75 -27.50
N ASP A 575 -1.06 -31.22 -26.30
CA ASP A 575 -1.63 -31.80 -25.08
C ASP A 575 -3.16 -31.83 -25.14
N CYS A 576 -3.79 -30.78 -25.69
CA CYS A 576 -5.22 -30.75 -25.94
C CYS A 576 -5.65 -31.81 -26.97
N CYS A 577 -4.90 -31.94 -28.07
CA CYS A 577 -5.14 -32.98 -29.07
C CYS A 577 -5.03 -34.40 -28.49
N GLU A 578 -4.03 -34.65 -27.65
CA GLU A 578 -3.79 -35.95 -27.01
C GLU A 578 -4.88 -36.26 -25.97
N GLU A 579 -5.22 -35.31 -25.09
CA GLU A 579 -6.23 -35.52 -24.04
C GLU A 579 -7.64 -35.71 -24.63
N LEU A 580 -7.98 -34.94 -25.68
CA LEU A 580 -9.27 -35.05 -26.37
C LEU A 580 -9.30 -36.09 -27.49
N ASN A 581 -8.19 -36.81 -27.73
CA ASN A 581 -8.02 -37.78 -28.81
C ASN A 581 -8.39 -37.23 -30.20
N LEU A 582 -8.04 -35.97 -30.48
CA LEU A 582 -8.34 -35.31 -31.76
C LEU A 582 -7.47 -35.85 -32.88
N ARG A 583 -8.07 -35.99 -34.06
CA ARG A 583 -7.38 -36.38 -35.30
C ARG A 583 -7.74 -35.40 -36.41
N ALA A 584 -6.87 -35.30 -37.42
CA ALA A 584 -7.24 -34.54 -38.61
C ALA A 584 -8.49 -35.14 -39.27
N ASP A 585 -9.27 -34.28 -39.93
CA ASP A 585 -10.49 -34.60 -40.65
C ASP A 585 -11.63 -35.12 -39.74
N CYS A 586 -11.63 -34.72 -38.47
CA CYS A 586 -12.76 -34.94 -37.56
C CYS A 586 -13.51 -33.65 -37.25
N GLU A 587 -14.74 -33.78 -36.75
CA GLU A 587 -15.54 -32.66 -36.30
C GLU A 587 -15.83 -32.78 -34.81
N MET A 588 -15.72 -31.67 -34.08
CA MET A 588 -16.00 -31.60 -32.65
C MET A 588 -16.96 -30.45 -32.37
N GLN A 589 -18.02 -30.70 -31.60
CA GLN A 589 -18.84 -29.62 -31.07
C GLN A 589 -18.17 -29.02 -29.83
N VAL A 590 -17.99 -27.71 -29.85
CA VAL A 590 -17.43 -26.98 -28.72
C VAL A 590 -18.33 -25.82 -28.35
N CYS A 591 -18.50 -25.61 -27.04
CA CYS A 591 -18.80 -24.28 -26.54
C CYS A 591 -17.47 -23.53 -26.53
N TRP A 592 -17.41 -22.32 -27.06
CA TRP A 592 -16.21 -21.49 -26.94
C TRP A 592 -16.54 -20.20 -26.19
N SER A 593 -15.68 -19.84 -25.25
CA SER A 593 -15.70 -18.56 -24.55
C SER A 593 -14.43 -17.83 -24.94
N LYS A 594 -14.54 -16.64 -25.52
CA LYS A 594 -13.36 -15.95 -26.05
C LYS A 594 -12.41 -15.52 -24.94
N ILE A 595 -11.11 -15.70 -25.17
CA ILE A 595 -10.06 -15.22 -24.26
C ILE A 595 -9.84 -13.77 -24.61
N PHE A 596 -10.22 -12.93 -23.66
CA PHE A 596 -9.84 -11.54 -23.67
C PHE A 596 -8.33 -11.47 -23.46
N PHE A 597 -7.59 -10.94 -24.42
CA PHE A 597 -6.28 -10.38 -24.11
C PHE A 597 -6.55 -9.21 -23.17
N ARG A 598 -6.13 -9.39 -21.91
CA ARG A 598 -6.16 -8.36 -20.87
C ARG A 598 -5.44 -7.13 -21.43
N CYS A 599 -6.04 -5.96 -21.28
CA CYS A 599 -5.40 -4.71 -21.70
C CYS A 599 -4.12 -4.53 -20.88
N PHE A 600 -2.98 -4.90 -21.46
CA PHE A 600 -1.66 -4.45 -21.08
C PHE A 600 -0.97 -3.84 -22.29
#